data_AF-A0A976GSK0-F1
#
_entry.id   AF-A0A976GSK0-F1
#
_cell.length_a   1.000
_cell.length_b   1.000
_cell.length_c   1.000
_cell.angle_alpha   90.00
_cell.angle_beta   90.00
_cell.angle_gamma   90.00
#
_symmetry.space_group_name_H-M   'P 1'
#
loop_
_entity.id
_entity.type
_entity.pdbx_description
1 polymer ?
#
loop_
_entity_poly.entity_id
_entity_poly.type
_entity_poly.pdbx_seq_one_letter_code
_entity_poly.pdbx_strand_id
1 'polypeptide(L)'
;MQKISEEIIQKKLEEIHQNTDKLVGNVLYGLAGILFIFGSIYTKPILALLGSLLVLLIYWISIFYITKRQIKNLLICSSFAVGMIFLIAVPNGLTEVRYSFFILIYMLVIYQDVKLIHFAIGIAYSFLIVNYSIAFDKQNPFYSFVVTHFLEKNAVTLEKFIIGLMVILVAHLVALFLTRLYKSRTYKQIYNAEFQQQQLLFLSKNQDFADEIAAGKFEFVYQLEEGDVLGQSLVNMRDNLKNAAQRDIEDKFITNGISELSEILRKNSDNLEKLGGMLISKIINYLEASQGTFYIVEKQGENQDILLRMVACYAYNRKKFINSTLAEGEGLVGQCYLEKKAIYHTQIATDYFKIRSGLGEILPTSLIITPLMASQNVVGVLEIASLNPLKDYQKKFLDKVSEDIAITLISVKANEETKKLYEQSRIVTEELQAREEEMRQNVEELAATQEEMRKTQTHLEQTKLKSEAFIEGSSNAIISFNDGGLIDEYNQSFLNMFGYEREEKLKINIVSILPEINIFDVNKYIKKGIYMQGKKQSGQFIDVRIYLNKTEIAGKDIYLVYIRDISEEKRKENEYILKINTLEKEIQQLKNV
;
A
#
# COMPACT_ATOMS: atom_id res chain seq x y z
N MET A 1 -36.96 15.87 34.29
CA MET A 1 -36.86 15.68 35.75
C MET A 1 -37.82 14.57 36.14
N GLN A 2 -37.30 13.36 36.35
CA GLN A 2 -38.10 12.28 36.90
C GLN A 2 -38.63 12.73 38.27
N LYS A 3 -39.95 12.76 38.42
CA LYS A 3 -40.57 12.91 39.74
C LYS A 3 -40.13 11.69 40.56
N ILE A 4 -39.51 11.92 41.71
CA ILE A 4 -39.31 10.86 42.70
C ILE A 4 -40.67 10.24 42.96
N SER A 5 -40.77 8.92 42.82
CA SER A 5 -42.02 8.20 43.03
C SER A 5 -42.54 8.54 44.43
N GLU A 6 -43.81 8.92 44.51
CA GLU A 6 -44.48 9.18 45.78
C GLU A 6 -44.37 7.97 46.72
N GLU A 7 -44.30 6.76 46.16
CA GLU A 7 -44.12 5.51 46.90
C GLU A 7 -42.81 5.45 47.70
N ILE A 8 -41.70 5.93 47.13
CA ILE A 8 -40.39 5.97 47.80
C ILE A 8 -40.45 6.92 49.00
N ILE A 9 -41.08 8.08 48.80
CA ILE A 9 -41.24 9.09 49.85
C ILE A 9 -42.14 8.55 50.97
N GLN A 10 -43.23 7.86 50.62
CA GLN A 10 -44.12 7.23 51.61
C GLN A 10 -43.40 6.19 52.45
N LYS A 11 -42.58 5.34 51.84
CA LYS A 11 -41.80 4.32 52.54
C LYS A 11 -40.81 4.94 53.54
N LYS A 12 -40.09 5.99 53.14
CA LYS A 12 -39.18 6.73 54.03
C LYS A 12 -39.91 7.45 55.15
N LEU A 13 -41.08 8.01 54.86
CA LEU A 13 -41.94 8.63 55.87
C LEU A 13 -42.39 7.59 56.91
N GLU A 14 -42.72 6.38 56.47
CA GLU A 14 -43.10 5.27 57.35
C GLU A 14 -41.95 4.82 58.27
N GLU A 15 -40.71 4.81 57.78
CA GLU A 15 -39.52 4.51 58.58
C GLU A 15 -39.29 5.54 59.70
N ILE A 16 -39.37 6.84 59.38
CA ILE A 16 -39.28 7.93 60.36
C ILE A 16 -40.37 7.79 61.44
N HIS A 17 -41.56 7.44 60.99
CA HIS A 17 -42.72 7.22 61.83
C HIS A 17 -42.56 6.02 62.77
N GLN A 18 -41.98 4.91 62.33
CA GLN A 18 -41.67 3.77 63.22
C GLN A 18 -40.62 4.13 64.28
N ASN A 19 -39.62 4.92 63.92
CA ASN A 19 -38.64 5.44 64.89
C ASN A 19 -39.28 6.40 65.90
N THR A 20 -40.24 7.19 65.45
CA THR A 20 -41.06 8.07 66.30
C THR A 20 -41.85 7.26 67.34
N ASP A 21 -42.50 6.17 66.92
CA ASP A 21 -43.23 5.29 67.83
C ASP A 21 -42.34 4.75 68.97
N LYS A 22 -41.09 4.36 68.66
CA LYS A 22 -40.12 3.87 69.67
C LYS A 22 -39.72 4.96 70.67
N LEU A 23 -39.44 6.17 70.17
CA LEU A 23 -39.07 7.31 71.02
C LEU A 23 -40.19 7.64 72.00
N VAL A 24 -41.44 7.68 71.50
CA VAL A 24 -42.61 7.95 72.34
C VAL A 24 -42.79 6.90 73.43
N GLY A 25 -42.52 5.64 73.09
CA GLY A 25 -42.51 4.56 74.07
C GLY A 25 -41.56 4.79 75.24
N ASN A 26 -40.32 5.20 74.96
CA ASN A 26 -39.34 5.51 75.99
C ASN A 26 -39.78 6.69 76.88
N VAL A 27 -40.39 7.71 76.28
CA VAL A 27 -40.92 8.85 77.03
C VAL A 27 -42.07 8.42 77.96
N LEU A 28 -42.95 7.51 77.51
CA LEU A 28 -44.04 6.99 78.33
C LEU A 28 -43.56 6.18 79.53
N TYR A 29 -42.52 5.35 79.36
CA TYR A 29 -41.88 4.67 80.48
C TYR A 29 -41.29 5.67 81.48
N GLY A 30 -40.62 6.71 80.99
CA GLY A 30 -40.13 7.81 81.83
C GLY A 30 -41.25 8.53 82.59
N LEU A 31 -42.37 8.82 81.90
CA LEU A 31 -43.54 9.45 82.51
C LEU A 31 -44.12 8.60 83.64
N ALA A 32 -44.29 7.28 83.42
CA ALA A 32 -44.78 6.36 84.44
C ALA A 32 -43.85 6.33 85.68
N GLY A 33 -42.53 6.40 85.47
CA GLY A 33 -41.57 6.52 86.56
C GLY A 33 -41.70 7.84 87.34
N ILE A 34 -41.81 8.98 86.64
CA ILE A 34 -42.02 10.30 87.25
C ILE A 34 -43.32 10.33 88.05
N LEU A 35 -44.40 9.81 87.47
CA LEU A 35 -45.71 9.66 88.11
C LEU A 35 -45.62 8.91 89.44
N PHE A 36 -44.91 7.79 89.46
CA PHE A 36 -44.75 6.98 90.65
C PHE A 36 -43.97 7.73 91.74
N ILE A 37 -42.86 8.37 91.38
CA ILE A 37 -41.99 9.07 92.33
C ILE A 37 -42.72 10.28 92.93
N PHE A 38 -43.21 11.20 92.08
CA PHE A 38 -43.89 12.41 92.54
C PHE A 38 -45.21 12.09 93.23
N GLY A 39 -46.00 11.18 92.67
CA GLY A 39 -47.25 10.76 93.29
C GLY A 39 -47.03 10.14 94.67
N SER A 40 -45.95 9.38 94.88
CA SER A 40 -45.66 8.79 96.19
C SER A 40 -45.21 9.82 97.24
N ILE A 41 -44.57 10.92 96.81
CA ILE A 41 -44.12 11.99 97.71
C ILE A 41 -45.31 12.88 98.13
N TYR A 42 -46.21 13.20 97.19
CA TYR A 42 -47.21 14.26 97.38
C TYR A 42 -48.66 13.75 97.49
N THR A 43 -48.93 12.47 97.21
CA THR A 43 -50.27 11.85 97.35
C THR A 43 -50.22 10.56 98.17
N LYS A 44 -51.29 9.77 98.13
CA LYS A 44 -51.27 8.40 98.67
C LYS A 44 -50.45 7.52 97.73
N PRO A 45 -49.36 6.86 98.19
CA PRO A 45 -48.47 6.06 97.32
C PRO A 45 -49.20 4.95 96.55
N ILE A 46 -50.29 4.42 97.11
CA ILE A 46 -51.16 3.43 96.44
C ILE A 46 -51.79 4.02 95.17
N LEU A 47 -52.26 5.28 95.22
CA LEU A 47 -52.89 5.93 94.08
C LEU A 47 -51.88 6.26 92.97
N ALA A 48 -50.67 6.67 93.36
CA ALA A 48 -49.56 6.90 92.45
C ALA A 48 -49.09 5.63 91.74
N LEU A 49 -49.01 4.52 92.47
CA LEU A 49 -48.70 3.20 91.92
C LEU A 49 -49.77 2.75 90.93
N LEU A 50 -51.05 2.85 91.30
CA LEU A 50 -52.17 2.48 90.43
C LEU A 50 -52.20 3.33 89.15
N GLY A 51 -51.99 4.64 89.25
CA GLY A 51 -51.91 5.53 88.09
C GLY A 51 -50.76 5.18 87.16
N SER A 52 -49.58 4.90 87.70
CA SER A 52 -48.39 4.53 86.91
C SER A 52 -48.56 3.18 86.21
N LEU A 53 -49.11 2.19 86.92
CA LEU A 53 -49.44 0.88 86.35
C LEU A 53 -50.52 0.99 85.27
N LEU A 54 -51.52 1.86 85.46
CA LEU A 54 -52.57 2.08 84.47
C LEU A 54 -52.01 2.69 83.18
N VAL A 55 -51.12 3.68 83.26
CA VAL A 55 -50.46 4.26 82.08
C VAL A 55 -49.68 3.19 81.32
N LEU A 56 -48.90 2.37 82.02
CA LEU A 56 -48.14 1.28 81.41
C LEU A 56 -49.04 0.19 80.83
N LEU A 57 -50.14 -0.13 81.51
CA LEU A 57 -51.11 -1.12 81.04
C LEU A 57 -51.78 -0.66 79.73
N ILE A 58 -52.27 0.59 79.67
CA ILE A 58 -52.88 1.13 78.45
C ILE A 58 -51.84 1.17 77.32
N TYR A 59 -50.61 1.57 77.62
CA TYR A 59 -49.51 1.58 76.65
C TYR A 59 -49.18 0.16 76.15
N TRP A 60 -49.06 -0.84 77.02
CA TRP A 60 -48.79 -2.23 76.62
C TRP A 60 -49.93 -2.83 75.81
N ILE A 61 -51.18 -2.60 76.22
CA ILE A 61 -52.36 -3.00 75.43
C ILE A 61 -52.29 -2.39 74.02
N SER A 62 -51.92 -1.10 73.93
CA SER A 62 -51.82 -0.41 72.64
C SER A 62 -50.74 -0.99 71.72
N ILE A 63 -49.62 -1.48 72.26
CA ILE A 63 -48.53 -2.02 71.44
C ILE A 63 -48.73 -3.49 71.09
N PHE A 64 -49.23 -4.30 72.02
CA PHE A 64 -49.32 -5.75 71.82
C PHE A 64 -50.60 -6.20 71.11
N TYR A 65 -51.73 -5.51 71.33
CA TYR A 65 -53.03 -6.00 70.87
C TYR A 65 -53.64 -5.18 69.72
N ILE A 66 -53.10 -3.99 69.41
CA ILE A 66 -53.69 -3.09 68.43
C ILE A 66 -52.81 -2.98 67.18
N THR A 67 -53.28 -3.58 66.10
CA THR A 67 -52.57 -3.61 64.81
C THR A 67 -52.75 -2.31 64.00
N LYS A 68 -53.90 -1.64 64.13
CA LYS A 68 -54.19 -0.42 63.37
C LYS A 68 -53.47 0.78 63.97
N ARG A 69 -52.47 1.31 63.25
CA ARG A 69 -51.59 2.41 63.70
C ARG A 69 -52.32 3.65 64.24
N GLN A 70 -53.40 4.07 63.59
CA GLN A 70 -54.21 5.20 64.06
C GLN A 70 -54.81 4.93 65.46
N ILE A 71 -55.29 3.71 65.71
CA ILE A 71 -55.90 3.33 66.99
C ILE A 71 -54.79 3.14 68.05
N LYS A 72 -53.67 2.53 67.67
CA LYS A 72 -52.49 2.39 68.54
C LYS A 72 -52.04 3.76 69.04
N ASN A 73 -51.79 4.72 68.15
CA ASN A 73 -51.34 6.05 68.54
C ASN A 73 -52.39 6.80 69.37
N LEU A 74 -53.68 6.56 69.11
CA LEU A 74 -54.78 7.09 69.91
C LEU A 74 -54.70 6.64 71.38
N LEU A 75 -54.48 5.34 71.59
CA LEU A 75 -54.38 4.75 72.92
C LEU A 75 -53.11 5.18 73.64
N ILE A 76 -51.99 5.31 72.93
CA ILE A 76 -50.73 5.87 73.45
C ILE A 76 -50.94 7.32 73.92
N CYS A 77 -51.64 8.15 73.13
CA CYS A 77 -51.97 9.52 73.55
C CYS A 77 -52.92 9.53 74.75
N SER A 78 -53.85 8.58 74.79
CA SER A 78 -54.79 8.42 75.91
C SER A 78 -54.08 7.98 77.20
N SER A 79 -53.10 7.06 77.12
CA SER A 79 -52.31 6.64 78.28
C SER A 79 -51.51 7.81 78.84
N PHE A 80 -50.93 8.62 77.97
CA PHE A 80 -50.26 9.86 78.38
C PHE A 80 -51.25 10.79 79.07
N ALA A 81 -52.39 11.10 78.44
CA ALA A 81 -53.42 11.99 79.02
C ALA A 81 -53.91 11.51 80.39
N VAL A 82 -54.12 10.21 80.57
CA VAL A 82 -54.48 9.60 81.86
C VAL A 82 -53.39 9.84 82.90
N GLY A 83 -52.12 9.55 82.56
CA GLY A 83 -51.00 9.83 83.45
C GLY A 83 -50.95 11.29 83.89
N MET A 84 -51.20 12.20 82.96
CA MET A 84 -51.18 13.64 83.23
C MET A 84 -52.30 14.09 84.16
N ILE A 85 -53.50 13.51 84.00
CA ILE A 85 -54.61 13.73 84.93
C ILE A 85 -54.22 13.30 86.35
N PHE A 86 -53.52 12.17 86.53
CA PHE A 86 -53.03 11.74 87.84
C PHE A 86 -51.97 12.66 88.44
N LEU A 87 -51.06 13.21 87.61
CA LEU A 87 -50.09 14.22 88.03
C LEU A 87 -50.77 15.53 88.47
N ILE A 88 -51.85 15.92 87.80
CA ILE A 88 -52.63 17.12 88.14
C ILE A 88 -53.48 16.92 89.41
N ALA A 89 -53.88 15.68 89.71
CA ALA A 89 -54.77 15.34 90.84
C ALA A 89 -54.12 15.38 92.24
N VAL A 90 -52.86 15.82 92.32
CA VAL A 90 -52.03 15.84 93.53
C VAL A 90 -52.41 17.05 94.41
N PRO A 91 -52.91 16.87 95.66
CA PRO A 91 -53.35 18.00 96.50
C PRO A 91 -52.17 18.92 96.88
N ASN A 92 -52.34 20.23 96.71
CA ASN A 92 -51.39 21.31 97.07
C ASN A 92 -49.99 21.30 96.41
N GLY A 93 -49.76 20.50 95.35
CA GLY A 93 -48.44 20.37 94.72
C GLY A 93 -48.38 20.90 93.29
N LEU A 94 -47.74 22.06 93.12
CA LEU A 94 -47.21 22.63 91.87
C LEU A 94 -48.26 23.02 90.81
N THR A 95 -48.65 24.30 90.83
CA THR A 95 -49.14 25.02 89.63
C THR A 95 -48.28 24.75 88.39
N GLU A 96 -46.99 24.40 88.59
CA GLU A 96 -46.07 24.01 87.53
C GLU A 96 -46.39 22.67 86.84
N VAL A 97 -47.07 21.73 87.51
CA VAL A 97 -47.47 20.45 86.91
C VAL A 97 -48.56 20.66 85.84
N ARG A 98 -49.23 21.82 85.80
CA ARG A 98 -50.12 22.18 84.67
C ARG A 98 -49.35 22.43 83.37
N TYR A 99 -48.06 22.78 83.43
CA TYR A 99 -47.21 22.91 82.24
C TYR A 99 -46.91 21.57 81.57
N SER A 100 -47.20 20.46 82.25
CA SER A 100 -47.05 19.12 81.69
C SER A 100 -47.96 18.95 80.44
N PHE A 101 -49.11 19.63 80.34
CA PHE A 101 -49.93 19.64 79.12
C PHE A 101 -49.17 20.09 77.86
N PHE A 102 -48.15 20.96 77.99
CA PHE A 102 -47.28 21.32 76.87
C PHE A 102 -46.39 20.16 76.39
N ILE A 103 -46.03 19.23 77.29
CA ILE A 103 -45.33 17.99 76.93
C ILE A 103 -46.25 17.09 76.10
N LEU A 104 -47.54 17.00 76.45
CA LEU A 104 -48.53 16.27 75.64
C LEU A 104 -48.67 16.90 74.25
N ILE A 105 -48.79 18.23 74.16
CA ILE A 105 -48.83 18.93 72.87
C ILE A 105 -47.58 18.64 72.05
N TYR A 106 -46.40 18.73 72.67
CA TYR A 106 -45.13 18.46 72.00
C TYR A 106 -45.10 17.03 71.46
N MET A 107 -45.51 16.04 72.27
CA MET A 107 -45.59 14.63 71.86
C MET A 107 -46.56 14.41 70.70
N LEU A 108 -47.72 15.07 70.71
CA LEU A 108 -48.69 15.01 69.61
C LEU A 108 -48.13 15.61 68.31
N VAL A 109 -47.33 16.68 68.41
CA VAL A 109 -46.66 17.31 67.27
C VAL A 109 -45.61 16.38 66.65
N ILE A 110 -44.88 15.61 67.47
CA ILE A 110 -43.89 14.63 66.98
C ILE A 110 -44.56 13.57 66.08
N TYR A 111 -45.79 13.15 66.39
CA TYR A 111 -46.52 12.18 65.56
C TYR A 111 -46.91 12.70 64.17
N GLN A 112 -46.91 14.02 63.99
CA GLN A 112 -47.26 14.69 62.73
C GLN A 112 -48.65 14.29 62.17
N ASP A 113 -49.58 13.86 63.03
CA ASP A 113 -50.94 13.46 62.66
C ASP A 113 -51.99 14.37 63.31
N VAL A 114 -52.67 15.13 62.47
CA VAL A 114 -53.74 16.07 62.85
C VAL A 114 -54.90 15.37 63.55
N LYS A 115 -55.22 14.11 63.21
CA LYS A 115 -56.33 13.38 63.82
C LYS A 115 -56.07 13.07 65.29
N LEU A 116 -54.82 12.75 65.63
CA LEU A 116 -54.41 12.49 67.01
C LEU A 116 -54.51 13.75 67.87
N ILE A 117 -54.14 14.91 67.31
CA ILE A 117 -54.25 16.20 67.98
C ILE A 117 -55.69 16.53 68.31
N HIS A 118 -56.60 16.44 67.32
CA HIS A 118 -58.01 16.69 67.55
C HIS A 118 -58.59 15.79 68.64
N PHE A 119 -58.24 14.50 68.61
CA PHE A 119 -58.72 13.55 69.61
C PHE A 119 -58.20 13.85 71.01
N ALA A 120 -56.88 14.00 71.18
CA ALA A 120 -56.26 14.22 72.48
C ALA A 120 -56.73 15.54 73.11
N ILE A 121 -56.88 16.59 72.30
CA ILE A 121 -57.39 17.87 72.78
C ILE A 121 -58.90 17.81 73.05
N GLY A 122 -59.66 17.01 72.30
CA GLY A 122 -61.06 16.71 72.60
C GLY A 122 -61.25 16.08 73.98
N ILE A 123 -60.34 15.17 74.39
CA ILE A 123 -60.31 14.63 75.76
C ILE A 123 -60.05 15.75 76.77
N ALA A 124 -59.09 16.64 76.52
CA ALA A 124 -58.78 17.75 77.41
C ALA A 124 -59.98 18.71 77.59
N TYR A 125 -60.69 19.05 76.51
CA TYR A 125 -61.94 19.81 76.57
C TYR A 125 -63.01 19.10 77.38
N SER A 126 -63.24 17.81 77.11
CA SER A 126 -64.25 17.00 77.80
C SER A 126 -63.96 16.91 79.29
N PHE A 127 -62.69 16.70 79.66
CA PHE A 127 -62.25 16.66 81.05
C PHE A 127 -62.48 18.00 81.75
N LEU A 128 -62.13 19.14 81.12
CA LEU A 128 -62.38 20.46 81.69
C LEU A 128 -63.88 20.72 81.91
N ILE A 129 -64.71 20.42 80.91
CA ILE A 129 -66.17 20.63 80.95
C ILE A 129 -66.79 19.79 82.07
N VAL A 130 -66.51 18.48 82.11
CA VAL A 130 -67.09 17.56 83.12
C VAL A 130 -66.74 17.98 84.54
N ASN A 131 -65.47 18.30 84.81
CA ASN A 131 -65.05 18.68 86.15
C ASN A 131 -65.69 20.01 86.59
N TYR A 132 -65.76 21.02 85.72
CA TYR A 132 -66.43 22.28 86.05
C TYR A 132 -67.95 22.11 86.20
N SER A 133 -68.60 21.28 85.39
CA SER A 133 -70.04 20.96 85.55
C SER A 133 -70.34 20.33 86.91
N ILE A 134 -69.53 19.35 87.35
CA ILE A 134 -69.67 18.75 88.69
C ILE A 134 -69.41 19.77 89.80
N ALA A 135 -68.46 20.69 89.58
CA ALA A 135 -68.12 21.71 90.56
C ALA A 135 -69.15 22.84 90.66
N PHE A 136 -69.93 23.12 89.61
CA PHE A 136 -71.04 24.08 89.67
C PHE A 136 -72.27 23.52 90.39
N ASP A 137 -72.49 22.20 90.32
CA ASP A 137 -73.55 21.51 91.05
C ASP A 137 -73.06 21.02 92.42
N LYS A 138 -73.20 21.87 93.44
CA LYS A 138 -72.80 21.54 94.83
C LYS A 138 -73.55 20.34 95.43
N GLN A 139 -74.68 19.93 94.84
CA GLN A 139 -75.45 18.76 95.29
C GLN A 139 -74.98 17.46 94.63
N ASN A 140 -74.09 17.54 93.64
CA ASN A 140 -73.56 16.37 92.97
C ASN A 140 -72.78 15.48 93.97
N PRO A 141 -73.03 14.15 94.03
CA PRO A 141 -72.35 13.26 94.96
C PRO A 141 -70.82 13.24 94.78
N PHE A 142 -70.33 13.64 93.60
CA PHE A 142 -68.90 13.74 93.31
C PHE A 142 -68.31 15.15 93.52
N TYR A 143 -69.10 16.15 93.93
CA TYR A 143 -68.63 17.53 94.14
C TYR A 143 -67.41 17.59 95.06
N SER A 144 -67.49 16.97 96.25
CA SER A 144 -66.39 16.97 97.22
C SER A 144 -65.16 16.26 96.68
N PHE A 145 -65.32 15.26 95.82
CA PHE A 145 -64.20 14.57 95.21
C PHE A 145 -63.51 15.46 94.17
N VAL A 146 -64.27 16.04 93.23
CA VAL A 146 -63.74 16.88 92.15
C VAL A 146 -63.09 18.16 92.66
N VAL A 147 -63.74 18.86 93.60
CA VAL A 147 -63.24 20.12 94.17
C VAL A 147 -62.09 19.91 95.17
N THR A 148 -61.83 18.68 95.63
CA THR A 148 -60.67 18.40 96.49
C THR A 148 -59.45 17.95 95.69
N HIS A 149 -59.67 17.24 94.58
CA HIS A 149 -58.58 16.59 93.84
C HIS A 149 -58.24 17.28 92.51
N PHE A 150 -59.20 17.91 91.82
CA PHE A 150 -58.98 18.45 90.47
C PHE A 150 -59.09 19.97 90.38
N LEU A 151 -59.84 20.60 91.28
CA LEU A 151 -60.02 22.04 91.34
C LEU A 151 -59.60 22.54 92.73
N GLU A 152 -59.10 23.76 92.84
CA GLU A 152 -58.92 24.39 94.16
C GLU A 152 -60.27 24.87 94.69
N LYS A 153 -60.51 24.73 95.99
CA LYS A 153 -61.79 25.07 96.66
C LYS A 153 -62.27 26.52 96.42
N ASN A 154 -61.34 27.44 96.13
CA ASN A 154 -61.59 28.86 95.80
C ASN A 154 -61.46 29.18 94.29
N ALA A 155 -61.30 28.17 93.42
CA ALA A 155 -61.02 28.33 91.99
C ALA A 155 -62.19 27.99 91.06
N VAL A 156 -63.35 27.62 91.62
CA VAL A 156 -64.55 27.32 90.83
C VAL A 156 -65.28 28.62 90.48
N THR A 157 -64.75 29.38 89.53
CA THR A 157 -65.39 30.58 88.95
C THR A 157 -65.57 30.44 87.44
N LEU A 158 -66.60 31.08 86.89
CA LEU A 158 -66.87 31.10 85.44
C LEU A 158 -65.69 31.67 84.65
N GLU A 159 -65.03 32.69 85.19
CA GLU A 159 -63.84 33.30 84.59
C GLU A 159 -62.69 32.30 84.41
N LYS A 160 -62.37 31.52 85.45
CA LYS A 160 -61.31 30.49 85.39
C LYS A 160 -61.65 29.36 84.41
N PHE A 161 -62.92 29.01 84.29
CA PHE A 161 -63.39 28.06 83.27
C PHE A 161 -63.16 28.57 81.85
N ILE A 162 -63.53 29.82 81.57
CA ILE A 162 -63.35 30.46 80.26
C ILE A 162 -61.86 30.57 79.91
N ILE A 163 -61.02 30.96 80.87
CA ILE A 163 -59.56 31.01 80.69
C ILE A 163 -59.02 29.61 80.34
N GLY A 164 -59.48 28.57 81.03
CA GLY A 164 -59.12 27.17 80.72
C GLY A 164 -59.48 26.76 79.29
N LEU A 165 -60.69 27.09 78.83
CA LEU A 165 -61.12 26.82 77.45
C LEU A 165 -60.26 27.57 76.41
N MET A 166 -59.93 28.84 76.67
CA MET A 166 -59.08 29.64 75.81
C MET A 166 -57.65 29.09 75.71
N VAL A 167 -57.06 28.65 76.84
CA VAL A 167 -55.72 28.04 76.85
C VAL A 167 -55.70 26.75 76.03
N ILE A 168 -56.71 25.89 76.18
CA ILE A 168 -56.83 24.65 75.39
C ILE A 168 -57.01 24.99 73.90
N LEU A 169 -57.77 26.04 73.56
CA LEU A 169 -57.97 26.49 72.17
C LEU A 169 -56.67 26.98 71.53
N VAL A 170 -55.92 27.83 72.22
CA VAL A 170 -54.63 28.33 71.74
C VAL A 170 -53.66 27.17 71.57
N ALA A 171 -53.57 26.28 72.55
CA ALA A 171 -52.78 25.05 72.47
C ALA A 171 -53.15 24.19 71.26
N HIS A 172 -54.45 24.06 70.95
CA HIS A 172 -54.95 23.33 69.80
C HIS A 172 -54.47 23.95 68.48
N LEU A 173 -54.64 25.26 68.33
CA LEU A 173 -54.24 25.97 67.12
C LEU A 173 -52.72 25.90 66.92
N VAL A 174 -51.94 26.06 67.99
CA VAL A 174 -50.48 25.93 67.96
C VAL A 174 -50.06 24.50 67.60
N ALA A 175 -50.67 23.47 68.20
CA ALA A 175 -50.38 22.06 67.89
C ALA A 175 -50.66 21.73 66.42
N LEU A 176 -51.80 22.20 65.88
CA LEU A 176 -52.15 22.02 64.48
C LEU A 176 -51.16 22.72 63.54
N PHE A 177 -50.81 23.97 63.86
CA PHE A 177 -49.87 24.75 63.07
C PHE A 177 -48.49 24.10 63.04
N LEU A 178 -47.94 23.76 64.21
CA LEU A 178 -46.63 23.10 64.31
C LEU A 178 -46.63 21.77 63.56
N THR A 179 -47.67 20.94 63.73
CA THR A 179 -47.76 19.63 63.06
C THR A 179 -47.76 19.75 61.54
N ARG A 180 -48.51 20.72 60.99
CA ARG A 180 -48.51 20.98 59.54
C ARG A 180 -47.13 21.45 59.05
N LEU A 181 -46.47 22.34 59.80
CA LEU A 181 -45.12 22.80 59.46
C LEU A 181 -44.08 21.67 59.49
N TYR A 182 -44.07 20.86 60.56
CA TYR A 182 -43.13 19.75 60.69
C TYR A 182 -43.34 18.71 59.59
N LYS A 183 -44.59 18.32 59.30
CA LYS A 183 -44.91 17.38 58.22
C LYS A 183 -44.40 17.88 56.87
N SER A 184 -44.63 19.16 56.55
CA SER A 184 -44.16 19.76 55.30
C SER A 184 -42.63 19.78 55.21
N ARG A 185 -41.94 20.13 56.31
CA ARG A 185 -40.47 20.11 56.38
C ARG A 185 -39.90 18.71 56.21
N THR A 186 -40.45 17.71 56.92
CA THR A 186 -40.01 16.31 56.82
C THR A 186 -40.17 15.80 55.39
N TYR A 187 -41.30 16.06 54.74
CA TYR A 187 -41.52 15.67 53.34
C TYR A 187 -40.48 16.31 52.41
N LYS A 188 -40.24 17.62 52.54
CA LYS A 188 -39.26 18.34 51.71
C LYS A 188 -37.83 17.84 51.93
N GLN A 189 -37.45 17.49 53.17
CA GLN A 189 -36.15 16.92 53.49
C GLN A 189 -35.94 15.56 52.83
N ILE A 190 -36.93 14.65 52.93
CA ILE A 190 -36.87 13.33 52.27
C ILE A 190 -36.74 13.52 50.76
N TYR A 191 -37.62 14.34 50.17
CA TYR A 191 -37.60 14.60 48.74
C TYR A 191 -36.23 15.10 48.27
N ASN A 192 -35.65 16.10 48.94
CA ASN A 192 -34.35 16.65 48.57
C ASN A 192 -33.21 15.64 48.74
N ALA A 193 -33.24 14.83 49.81
CA ALA A 193 -32.22 13.81 50.04
C ALA A 193 -32.24 12.71 48.97
N GLU A 194 -33.43 12.20 48.64
CA GLU A 194 -33.62 11.21 47.57
C GLU A 194 -33.24 11.78 46.20
N PHE A 195 -33.56 13.05 45.95
CA PHE A 195 -33.17 13.74 44.71
C PHE A 195 -31.65 13.84 44.57
N GLN A 196 -30.95 14.22 45.64
CA GLN A 196 -29.50 14.26 45.68
C GLN A 196 -28.89 12.87 45.49
N GLN A 197 -29.46 11.84 46.11
CA GLN A 197 -28.99 10.47 45.96
C GLN A 197 -29.14 9.97 44.51
N GLN A 198 -30.25 10.27 43.85
CA GLN A 198 -30.44 9.96 42.43
C GLN A 198 -29.42 10.69 41.56
N GLN A 199 -29.14 11.97 41.82
CA GLN A 199 -28.11 12.72 41.08
C GLN A 199 -26.70 12.13 41.27
N LEU A 200 -26.35 11.68 42.47
CA LEU A 200 -25.06 11.05 42.74
C LEU A 200 -24.94 9.70 42.02
N LEU A 201 -26.00 8.89 42.01
CA LEU A 201 -26.03 7.65 41.24
C LEU A 201 -25.84 7.94 39.74
N PHE A 202 -26.49 9.00 39.26
CA PHE A 202 -26.41 9.45 37.89
C PHE A 202 -24.98 9.87 37.49
N LEU A 203 -24.33 10.65 38.37
CA LEU A 203 -22.94 11.05 38.20
C LEU A 203 -21.98 9.85 38.21
N SER A 204 -22.20 8.90 39.12
CA SER A 204 -21.40 7.67 39.20
C SER A 204 -21.49 6.86 37.91
N LYS A 205 -22.69 6.66 37.36
CA LYS A 205 -22.87 5.94 36.08
C LYS A 205 -22.14 6.62 34.93
N ASN A 206 -22.20 7.96 34.86
CA ASN A 206 -21.49 8.73 33.85
C ASN A 206 -19.97 8.64 34.00
N GLN A 207 -19.47 8.63 35.24
CA GLN A 207 -18.05 8.43 35.52
C GLN A 207 -17.59 7.04 35.06
N ASP A 208 -18.31 5.98 35.44
CA ASP A 208 -18.00 4.61 35.03
C ASP A 208 -17.99 4.48 33.50
N PHE A 209 -18.95 5.13 32.81
CA PHE A 209 -18.99 5.14 31.35
C PHE A 209 -17.80 5.89 30.73
N ALA A 210 -17.41 7.04 31.30
CA ALA A 210 -16.24 7.78 30.85
C ALA A 210 -14.94 6.98 31.03
N ASP A 211 -14.80 6.23 32.13
CA ASP A 211 -13.65 5.36 32.39
C ASP A 211 -13.57 4.21 31.36
N GLU A 212 -14.70 3.61 30.99
CA GLU A 212 -14.75 2.58 29.94
C GLU A 212 -14.38 3.13 28.55
N ILE A 213 -14.80 4.36 28.22
CA ILE A 213 -14.37 5.06 27.00
C ILE A 213 -12.86 5.30 27.03
N ALA A 214 -12.32 5.77 28.16
CA ALA A 214 -10.89 6.03 28.34
C ALA A 214 -10.05 4.74 28.24
N ALA A 215 -10.61 3.60 28.66
CA ALA A 215 -10.01 2.28 28.50
C ALA A 215 -10.11 1.70 27.07
N GLY A 216 -10.70 2.43 26.11
CA GLY A 216 -10.86 2.01 24.71
C GLY A 216 -11.98 0.99 24.48
N LYS A 217 -12.88 0.80 25.44
CA LYS A 217 -13.97 -0.19 25.37
C LYS A 217 -15.25 0.43 24.80
N PHE A 218 -15.25 0.68 23.49
CA PHE A 218 -16.35 1.38 22.83
C PHE A 218 -17.64 0.57 22.65
N GLU A 219 -17.65 -0.74 22.96
CA GLU A 219 -18.86 -1.58 22.89
C GLU A 219 -19.69 -1.57 24.18
N PHE A 220 -19.26 -0.82 25.21
CA PHE A 220 -20.00 -0.72 26.46
C PHE A 220 -21.40 -0.11 26.23
N VAL A 221 -22.43 -0.82 26.71
CA VAL A 221 -23.84 -0.42 26.58
C VAL A 221 -24.19 0.55 27.70
N TYR A 222 -24.23 1.84 27.36
CA TYR A 222 -24.73 2.89 28.23
C TYR A 222 -26.22 3.15 27.94
N GLN A 223 -27.07 3.01 28.95
CA GLN A 223 -28.49 3.31 28.84
C GLN A 223 -28.72 4.79 29.16
N LEU A 224 -29.04 5.56 28.12
CA LEU A 224 -29.33 6.98 28.26
C LEU A 224 -30.67 7.18 28.99
N GLU A 225 -30.64 7.90 30.11
CA GLU A 225 -31.83 8.28 30.85
C GLU A 225 -32.37 9.64 30.37
N GLU A 226 -33.67 9.86 30.53
CA GLU A 226 -34.33 11.08 30.03
C GLU A 226 -33.88 12.33 30.80
N GLY A 227 -33.23 13.26 30.09
CA GLY A 227 -32.65 14.48 30.67
C GLY A 227 -31.15 14.39 30.99
N ASP A 228 -30.50 13.28 30.65
CA ASP A 228 -29.06 13.11 30.75
C ASP A 228 -28.29 13.79 29.61
N VAL A 229 -27.97 15.07 29.79
CA VAL A 229 -27.19 15.83 28.81
C VAL A 229 -25.73 15.37 28.78
N LEU A 230 -25.17 14.96 29.93
CA LEU A 230 -23.76 14.59 30.04
C LEU A 230 -23.50 13.24 29.37
N GLY A 231 -24.28 12.21 29.68
CA GLY A 231 -24.13 10.90 29.05
C GLY A 231 -24.50 10.92 27.58
N GLN A 232 -25.42 11.78 27.11
CA GLN A 232 -25.59 11.99 25.65
C GLN A 232 -24.30 12.52 25.00
N SER A 233 -23.61 13.44 25.66
CA SER A 233 -22.32 13.96 25.19
C SER A 233 -21.23 12.89 25.22
N LEU A 234 -21.20 12.05 26.26
CA LEU A 234 -20.28 10.92 26.36
C LEU A 234 -20.55 9.85 25.29
N VAL A 235 -21.82 9.56 24.97
CA VAL A 235 -22.21 8.66 23.87
C VAL A 235 -21.69 9.20 22.54
N ASN A 236 -21.89 10.48 22.26
CA ASN A 236 -21.37 11.10 21.03
C ASN A 236 -19.83 11.05 20.98
N MET A 237 -19.16 11.28 22.12
CA MET A 237 -17.71 11.16 22.23
C MET A 237 -17.24 9.73 21.96
N ARG A 238 -17.86 8.72 22.59
CA ARG A 238 -17.59 7.30 22.36
C ARG A 238 -17.70 6.95 20.88
N ASP A 239 -18.78 7.36 20.23
CA ASP A 239 -19.04 7.02 18.83
C ASP A 239 -18.03 7.69 17.89
N ASN A 240 -17.66 8.95 18.16
CA ASN A 240 -16.59 9.63 17.43
C ASN A 240 -15.23 8.98 17.61
N LEU A 241 -14.87 8.59 18.85
CA LEU A 241 -13.61 7.91 19.14
C LEU A 241 -13.57 6.51 18.53
N LYS A 242 -14.67 5.74 18.59
CA LYS A 242 -14.82 4.45 17.91
C LYS A 242 -14.58 4.57 16.41
N ASN A 243 -15.21 5.56 15.78
CA ASN A 243 -15.03 5.83 14.35
C ASN A 243 -13.60 6.28 14.03
N ALA A 244 -12.99 7.11 14.87
CA ALA A 244 -11.59 7.54 14.70
C ALA A 244 -10.61 6.37 14.84
N ALA A 245 -10.80 5.49 15.83
CA ALA A 245 -9.99 4.30 16.03
C ALA A 245 -10.12 3.32 14.87
N GLN A 246 -11.34 3.11 14.36
CA GLN A 246 -11.57 2.28 13.17
C GLN A 246 -10.85 2.85 11.94
N ARG A 247 -10.94 4.16 11.71
CA ARG A 247 -10.20 4.83 10.62
C ARG A 247 -8.69 4.70 10.77
N ASP A 248 -8.15 4.86 11.99
CA ASP A 248 -6.72 4.71 12.25
C ASP A 248 -6.23 3.28 11.94
N ILE A 249 -7.01 2.24 12.26
CA ILE A 249 -6.70 0.85 11.87
C ILE A 249 -6.67 0.71 10.34
N GLU A 250 -7.65 1.27 9.64
CA GLU A 250 -7.75 1.23 8.17
C GLU A 250 -6.58 1.98 7.50
N ASP A 251 -6.22 3.16 7.99
CA ASP A 251 -5.12 3.98 7.47
C ASP A 251 -3.76 3.33 7.73
N LYS A 252 -3.57 2.71 8.90
CA LYS A 252 -2.37 1.91 9.22
C LYS A 252 -2.24 0.71 8.30
N PHE A 253 -3.33 0.00 8.01
CA PHE A 253 -3.31 -1.08 7.02
C PHE A 253 -2.81 -0.58 5.66
N ILE A 254 -3.40 0.50 5.14
CA ILE A 254 -3.00 1.06 3.85
C ILE A 254 -1.51 1.47 3.87
N THR A 255 -1.09 2.19 4.90
CA THR A 255 0.28 2.74 5.01
C THR A 255 1.33 1.64 5.14
N ASN A 256 1.07 0.62 5.98
CA ASN A 256 1.98 -0.51 6.15
C ASN A 256 2.10 -1.33 4.86
N GLY A 257 0.96 -1.61 4.20
CA GLY A 257 0.95 -2.32 2.91
C GLY A 257 1.76 -1.60 1.84
N ILE A 258 1.61 -0.28 1.71
CA ILE A 258 2.38 0.53 0.75
C ILE A 258 3.87 0.45 1.07
N SER A 259 4.25 0.57 2.35
CA SER A 259 5.65 0.48 2.78
C SER A 259 6.29 -0.85 2.42
N GLU A 260 5.59 -1.97 2.69
CA GLU A 260 6.07 -3.32 2.39
C GLU A 260 6.20 -3.57 0.88
N LEU A 261 5.23 -3.12 0.08
CA LEU A 261 5.30 -3.24 -1.38
C LEU A 261 6.38 -2.34 -1.98
N SER A 262 6.55 -1.13 -1.46
CA SER A 262 7.60 -0.20 -1.89
C SER A 262 9.00 -0.79 -1.73
N GLU A 263 9.24 -1.59 -0.70
CA GLU A 263 10.52 -2.30 -0.53
C GLU A 263 10.75 -3.35 -1.64
N ILE A 264 9.71 -4.08 -2.04
CA ILE A 264 9.76 -5.06 -3.13
C ILE A 264 10.02 -4.37 -4.47
N LEU A 265 9.30 -3.26 -4.72
CA LEU A 265 9.45 -2.43 -5.93
C LEU A 265 10.88 -1.92 -6.09
N ARG A 266 11.53 -1.49 -4.99
CA ARG A 266 12.93 -1.01 -5.02
C ARG A 266 13.96 -2.10 -5.24
N LYS A 267 13.76 -3.33 -4.72
CA LYS A 267 14.78 -4.39 -4.74
C LYS A 267 14.83 -5.23 -6.01
N ASN A 268 13.78 -5.20 -6.84
CA ASN A 268 13.64 -6.10 -8.00
C ASN A 268 13.36 -5.31 -9.29
N SER A 269 14.02 -4.18 -9.46
CA SER A 269 13.82 -3.28 -10.61
C SER A 269 14.47 -3.76 -11.92
N ASP A 270 15.04 -4.96 -11.93
CA ASP A 270 15.88 -5.49 -13.00
C ASP A 270 15.28 -6.69 -13.75
N ASN A 271 14.18 -7.26 -13.26
CA ASN A 271 13.49 -8.37 -13.93
C ASN A 271 11.98 -8.31 -13.69
N LEU A 272 11.22 -8.15 -14.78
CA LEU A 272 9.78 -7.97 -14.74
C LEU A 272 9.02 -9.19 -14.20
N GLU A 273 9.40 -10.41 -14.61
CA GLU A 273 8.70 -11.63 -14.15
C GLU A 273 8.89 -11.88 -12.66
N LYS A 274 10.11 -11.68 -12.14
CA LYS A 274 10.46 -11.82 -10.73
C LYS A 274 9.73 -10.77 -9.89
N LEU A 275 9.74 -9.51 -10.33
CA LEU A 275 9.00 -8.43 -9.69
C LEU A 275 7.51 -8.76 -9.63
N GLY A 276 6.93 -9.16 -10.77
CA GLY A 276 5.52 -9.53 -10.87
C GLY A 276 5.14 -10.66 -9.92
N GLY A 277 5.96 -11.72 -9.85
CA GLY A 277 5.75 -12.85 -8.94
C GLY A 277 5.81 -12.46 -7.47
N MET A 278 6.78 -11.62 -7.07
CA MET A 278 6.90 -11.16 -5.68
C MET A 278 5.75 -10.22 -5.29
N LEU A 279 5.36 -9.31 -6.18
CA LEU A 279 4.25 -8.37 -5.94
C LEU A 279 2.93 -9.12 -5.79
N ILE A 280 2.56 -9.98 -6.74
CA ILE A 280 1.26 -10.67 -6.68
C ILE A 280 1.19 -11.58 -5.45
N SER A 281 2.27 -12.28 -5.12
CA SER A 281 2.35 -13.10 -3.90
C SER A 281 2.16 -12.25 -2.64
N LYS A 282 2.85 -11.11 -2.55
CA LYS A 282 2.75 -10.22 -1.40
C LYS A 282 1.36 -9.60 -1.26
N ILE A 283 0.78 -9.11 -2.35
CA ILE A 283 -0.57 -8.52 -2.38
C ILE A 283 -1.61 -9.55 -1.94
N ILE A 284 -1.56 -10.76 -2.48
CA ILE A 284 -2.53 -11.82 -2.14
C ILE A 284 -2.44 -12.20 -0.67
N ASN A 285 -1.22 -12.38 -0.14
CA ASN A 285 -1.05 -12.70 1.28
C ASN A 285 -1.48 -11.53 2.18
N TYR A 286 -1.19 -10.28 1.80
CA TYR A 286 -1.53 -9.09 2.59
C TYR A 286 -3.04 -8.82 2.63
N LEU A 287 -3.74 -9.09 1.52
CA LEU A 287 -5.20 -8.97 1.44
C LEU A 287 -5.95 -10.18 2.00
N GLU A 288 -5.23 -11.25 2.36
CA GLU A 288 -5.80 -12.57 2.67
C GLU A 288 -6.72 -13.08 1.55
N ALA A 289 -6.36 -12.75 0.30
CA ALA A 289 -7.06 -13.21 -0.89
C ALA A 289 -6.62 -14.64 -1.26
N SER A 290 -7.30 -15.25 -2.22
CA SER A 290 -7.09 -16.66 -2.54
C SER A 290 -6.27 -16.88 -3.81
N GLN A 291 -6.43 -16.02 -4.82
CA GLN A 291 -5.78 -16.17 -6.11
C GLN A 291 -5.55 -14.80 -6.73
N GLY A 292 -4.46 -14.65 -7.49
CA GLY A 292 -4.14 -13.41 -8.17
C GLY A 292 -3.39 -13.63 -9.46
N THR A 293 -3.61 -12.74 -10.43
CA THR A 293 -2.87 -12.68 -11.69
C THR A 293 -2.45 -11.25 -11.96
N PHE A 294 -1.35 -11.12 -12.69
CA PHE A 294 -0.74 -9.85 -13.02
C PHE A 294 -0.44 -9.83 -14.52
N TYR A 295 -1.10 -8.92 -15.21
CA TYR A 295 -0.94 -8.66 -16.63
C TYR A 295 -0.17 -7.36 -16.87
N ILE A 296 0.66 -7.35 -17.92
CA ILE A 296 1.39 -6.17 -18.37
C ILE A 296 1.02 -5.88 -19.81
N VAL A 297 0.94 -4.59 -20.12
CA VAL A 297 0.60 -4.10 -21.45
C VAL A 297 1.84 -4.16 -22.35
N GLU A 298 1.70 -4.89 -23.45
CA GLU A 298 2.67 -4.99 -24.53
C GLU A 298 2.07 -4.49 -25.84
N LYS A 299 2.92 -3.88 -26.66
CA LYS A 299 2.55 -3.46 -28.01
C LYS A 299 3.23 -4.39 -28.98
N GLN A 300 2.48 -5.00 -29.90
CA GLN A 300 3.02 -5.95 -30.87
C GLN A 300 2.71 -5.51 -32.31
N GLY A 301 3.65 -5.77 -33.23
CA GLY A 301 3.49 -5.52 -34.66
C GLY A 301 3.58 -4.04 -35.08
N GLU A 302 3.48 -3.78 -36.39
CA GLU A 302 3.51 -2.44 -36.96
C GLU A 302 2.26 -1.60 -36.59
N ASN A 303 1.12 -2.26 -36.36
CA ASN A 303 -0.14 -1.62 -35.96
C ASN A 303 -0.19 -1.23 -34.47
N GLN A 304 0.82 -1.56 -33.67
CA GLN A 304 0.83 -1.38 -32.21
C GLN A 304 -0.38 -1.99 -31.50
N ASP A 305 -0.80 -3.19 -31.92
CA ASP A 305 -1.89 -3.90 -31.27
C ASP A 305 -1.57 -4.12 -29.79
N ILE A 306 -2.53 -3.79 -28.93
CA ILE A 306 -2.37 -3.85 -27.48
C ILE A 306 -2.72 -5.24 -26.99
N LEU A 307 -1.75 -5.88 -26.32
CA LEU A 307 -1.90 -7.19 -25.70
C LEU A 307 -1.59 -7.11 -24.20
N LEU A 308 -2.42 -7.76 -23.41
CA LEU A 308 -2.26 -7.93 -21.97
C LEU A 308 -1.63 -9.29 -21.71
N ARG A 309 -0.30 -9.32 -21.55
CA ARG A 309 0.47 -10.55 -21.27
C ARG A 309 0.46 -10.85 -19.78
N MET A 310 0.02 -12.05 -19.39
CA MET A 310 0.13 -12.52 -18.01
C MET A 310 1.60 -12.82 -17.67
N VAL A 311 2.19 -12.02 -16.78
CA VAL A 311 3.59 -12.15 -16.35
C VAL A 311 3.75 -12.91 -15.04
N ALA A 312 2.72 -12.91 -14.19
CA ALA A 312 2.75 -13.62 -12.91
C ALA A 312 1.36 -14.07 -12.46
N CYS A 313 1.33 -15.15 -11.68
CA CYS A 313 0.13 -15.66 -11.06
C CYS A 313 0.43 -16.30 -9.69
N TYR A 314 -0.50 -16.21 -8.76
CA TYR A 314 -0.48 -16.86 -7.45
C TYR A 314 -1.65 -17.85 -7.33
N ALA A 315 -1.39 -19.04 -6.80
CA ALA A 315 -2.36 -20.13 -6.61
C ALA A 315 -3.19 -20.48 -7.88
N TYR A 316 -2.58 -20.38 -9.05
CA TYR A 316 -3.23 -20.66 -10.34
C TYR A 316 -3.08 -22.13 -10.75
N ASN A 317 -4.20 -22.77 -11.10
CA ASN A 317 -4.35 -24.22 -11.29
C ASN A 317 -3.49 -24.80 -12.44
N ARG A 318 -2.95 -23.98 -13.34
CA ARG A 318 -2.12 -24.41 -14.47
C ARG A 318 -1.00 -23.41 -14.77
N LYS A 319 0.25 -23.74 -14.44
CA LYS A 319 1.45 -23.04 -14.95
C LYS A 319 1.55 -23.03 -16.49
N LYS A 320 0.75 -23.87 -17.17
CA LYS A 320 0.68 -24.01 -18.64
C LYS A 320 0.10 -22.77 -19.37
N PHE A 321 -0.43 -21.78 -18.64
CA PHE A 321 -0.98 -20.52 -19.19
C PHE A 321 -0.19 -19.26 -18.75
N ILE A 322 0.97 -19.43 -18.09
CA ILE A 322 1.93 -18.33 -17.95
C ILE A 322 2.34 -17.93 -19.37
N ASN A 323 2.23 -16.64 -19.71
CA ASN A 323 2.29 -16.07 -21.08
C ASN A 323 1.01 -16.20 -21.93
N SER A 324 -0.15 -16.45 -21.33
CA SER A 324 -1.41 -16.16 -22.03
C SER A 324 -1.53 -14.65 -22.29
N THR A 325 -2.03 -14.30 -23.47
CA THR A 325 -2.24 -12.93 -23.93
C THR A 325 -3.72 -12.70 -24.15
N LEU A 326 -4.24 -11.56 -23.68
CA LEU A 326 -5.61 -11.10 -23.92
C LEU A 326 -5.56 -9.81 -24.74
N ALA A 327 -6.48 -9.65 -25.69
CA ALA A 327 -6.63 -8.37 -26.40
C ALA A 327 -7.31 -7.31 -25.51
N GLU A 328 -7.17 -6.03 -25.88
CA GLU A 328 -7.99 -4.99 -25.27
C GLU A 328 -9.50 -5.26 -25.50
N GLY A 329 -10.33 -5.02 -24.48
CA GLY A 329 -11.75 -5.38 -24.50
C GLY A 329 -12.07 -6.88 -24.40
N GLU A 330 -11.07 -7.76 -24.38
CA GLU A 330 -11.28 -9.19 -24.17
C GLU A 330 -11.43 -9.52 -22.68
N GLY A 331 -12.61 -10.01 -22.31
CA GLY A 331 -12.94 -10.35 -20.92
C GLY A 331 -12.92 -9.15 -19.98
N LEU A 332 -13.03 -9.40 -18.67
CA LEU A 332 -13.06 -8.32 -17.68
C LEU A 332 -11.70 -7.63 -17.52
N VAL A 333 -10.60 -8.34 -17.78
CA VAL A 333 -9.24 -7.78 -17.74
C VAL A 333 -9.03 -6.78 -18.89
N GLY A 334 -9.40 -7.15 -20.12
CA GLY A 334 -9.38 -6.25 -21.27
C GLY A 334 -10.35 -5.07 -21.13
N GLN A 335 -11.53 -5.29 -20.53
CA GLN A 335 -12.47 -4.22 -20.25
C GLN A 335 -11.95 -3.22 -19.20
N CYS A 336 -11.31 -3.71 -18.14
CA CYS A 336 -10.68 -2.88 -17.11
C CYS A 336 -9.59 -1.97 -17.71
N TYR A 337 -8.79 -2.51 -18.65
CA TYR A 337 -7.81 -1.75 -19.41
C TYR A 337 -8.46 -0.59 -20.19
N LEU A 338 -9.54 -0.86 -20.94
CA LEU A 338 -10.23 0.15 -21.75
C LEU A 338 -10.90 1.23 -20.91
N GLU A 339 -11.60 0.83 -19.85
CA GLU A 339 -12.35 1.77 -18.99
C GLU A 339 -11.45 2.58 -18.05
N LYS A 340 -10.19 2.16 -17.84
CA LYS A 340 -9.25 2.76 -16.89
C LYS A 340 -9.83 2.85 -15.48
N LYS A 341 -10.65 1.87 -15.10
CA LYS A 341 -11.38 1.84 -13.84
C LYS A 341 -11.38 0.45 -13.23
N ALA A 342 -11.24 0.40 -11.91
CA ALA A 342 -11.33 -0.86 -11.19
C ALA A 342 -12.75 -1.46 -11.31
N ILE A 343 -12.81 -2.76 -11.58
CA ILE A 343 -14.03 -3.55 -11.66
C ILE A 343 -14.10 -4.42 -10.41
N TYR A 344 -15.20 -4.34 -9.65
CA TYR A 344 -15.42 -5.16 -8.45
C TYR A 344 -16.76 -5.89 -8.53
N HIS A 345 -16.72 -7.22 -8.44
CA HIS A 345 -17.90 -8.07 -8.46
C HIS A 345 -17.93 -9.01 -7.26
N THR A 346 -19.10 -9.13 -6.64
CA THR A 346 -19.41 -10.12 -5.60
C THR A 346 -20.33 -11.24 -6.10
N GLN A 347 -20.87 -11.09 -7.31
CA GLN A 347 -21.72 -12.08 -7.96
C GLN A 347 -20.96 -12.68 -9.13
N ILE A 348 -20.27 -13.79 -8.87
CA ILE A 348 -19.49 -14.51 -9.88
C ILE A 348 -20.35 -15.66 -10.42
N ALA A 349 -20.49 -15.75 -11.74
CA ALA A 349 -21.22 -16.85 -12.37
C ALA A 349 -20.55 -18.21 -12.05
N THR A 350 -21.36 -19.25 -11.87
CA THR A 350 -20.90 -20.60 -11.47
C THR A 350 -19.88 -21.23 -12.43
N ASP A 351 -19.87 -20.75 -13.66
CA ASP A 351 -19.12 -21.33 -14.78
C ASP A 351 -17.88 -20.49 -15.14
N TYR A 352 -17.60 -19.42 -14.38
CA TYR A 352 -16.55 -18.45 -14.68
C TYR A 352 -15.14 -19.00 -14.38
N PHE A 353 -14.78 -19.17 -13.10
CA PHE A 353 -13.59 -19.93 -12.68
C PHE A 353 -13.74 -20.43 -11.24
N LYS A 354 -12.98 -21.46 -10.88
CA LYS A 354 -12.98 -22.07 -9.54
C LYS A 354 -11.57 -22.08 -8.96
N ILE A 355 -11.47 -21.79 -7.67
CA ILE A 355 -10.25 -21.96 -6.88
C ILE A 355 -10.14 -23.44 -6.53
N ARG A 356 -9.00 -24.07 -6.83
CA ARG A 356 -8.80 -25.51 -6.64
C ARG A 356 -7.73 -25.78 -5.60
N SER A 357 -8.03 -26.70 -4.70
CA SER A 357 -7.06 -27.33 -3.80
C SER A 357 -6.88 -28.80 -4.18
N GLY A 358 -5.91 -29.48 -3.57
CA GLY A 358 -5.80 -30.94 -3.69
C GLY A 358 -7.02 -31.71 -3.16
N LEU A 359 -7.90 -31.04 -2.40
CA LEU A 359 -9.07 -31.64 -1.76
C LEU A 359 -10.40 -31.30 -2.44
N GLY A 360 -10.44 -30.33 -3.36
CA GLY A 360 -11.68 -29.91 -4.00
C GLY A 360 -11.61 -28.54 -4.67
N GLU A 361 -12.76 -28.06 -5.16
CA GLU A 361 -12.92 -26.79 -5.87
C GLU A 361 -14.00 -25.93 -5.20
N ILE A 362 -13.77 -24.62 -5.16
CA ILE A 362 -14.68 -23.64 -4.58
C ILE A 362 -14.79 -22.40 -5.47
N LEU A 363 -15.99 -21.81 -5.52
CA LEU A 363 -16.22 -20.54 -6.21
C LEU A 363 -15.77 -19.37 -5.33
N PRO A 364 -15.07 -18.36 -5.89
CA PRO A 364 -14.76 -17.15 -5.14
C PRO A 364 -16.03 -16.35 -4.82
N THR A 365 -15.99 -15.63 -3.71
CA THR A 365 -17.08 -14.74 -3.28
C THR A 365 -16.91 -13.33 -3.85
N SER A 366 -15.69 -12.93 -4.17
CA SER A 366 -15.44 -11.65 -4.83
C SER A 366 -14.26 -11.69 -5.79
N LEU A 367 -14.33 -10.81 -6.79
CA LEU A 367 -13.32 -10.57 -7.82
C LEU A 367 -13.10 -9.06 -7.92
N ILE A 368 -11.85 -8.63 -7.81
CA ILE A 368 -11.43 -7.25 -8.10
C ILE A 368 -10.41 -7.26 -9.23
N ILE A 369 -10.59 -6.34 -10.18
CA ILE A 369 -9.68 -6.14 -11.31
C ILE A 369 -9.28 -4.68 -11.29
N THR A 370 -8.03 -4.39 -10.97
CA THR A 370 -7.52 -3.03 -10.76
C THR A 370 -6.53 -2.69 -11.87
N PRO A 371 -6.75 -1.59 -12.61
CA PRO A 371 -5.79 -1.13 -13.61
C PRO A 371 -4.59 -0.50 -12.91
N LEU A 372 -3.38 -0.79 -13.39
CA LEU A 372 -2.15 -0.16 -12.93
C LEU A 372 -1.90 1.07 -13.80
N MET A 373 -2.10 2.25 -13.23
CA MET A 373 -2.13 3.50 -13.98
C MET A 373 -1.08 4.49 -13.50
N ALA A 374 -0.35 5.07 -14.45
CA ALA A 374 0.51 6.23 -14.22
C ALA A 374 0.21 7.28 -15.29
N SER A 375 0.00 8.54 -14.89
CA SER A 375 -0.33 9.65 -15.80
C SER A 375 -1.48 9.32 -16.79
N GLN A 376 -2.55 8.67 -16.29
CA GLN A 376 -3.71 8.20 -17.05
C GLN A 376 -3.45 7.11 -18.11
N ASN A 377 -2.25 6.52 -18.14
CA ASN A 377 -1.92 5.38 -19.01
C ASN A 377 -1.92 4.10 -18.20
N VAL A 378 -2.69 3.10 -18.65
CA VAL A 378 -2.69 1.76 -18.06
C VAL A 378 -1.47 1.02 -18.59
N VAL A 379 -0.60 0.55 -17.69
CA VAL A 379 0.62 -0.19 -18.03
C VAL A 379 0.53 -1.68 -17.65
N GLY A 380 -0.50 -2.04 -16.89
CA GLY A 380 -0.80 -3.41 -16.51
C GLY A 380 -2.16 -3.49 -15.80
N VAL A 381 -2.56 -4.71 -15.45
CA VAL A 381 -3.81 -4.98 -14.75
C VAL A 381 -3.55 -6.06 -13.69
N LEU A 382 -4.07 -5.85 -12.49
CA LEU A 382 -4.14 -6.87 -11.44
C LEU A 382 -5.53 -7.45 -11.40
N GLU A 383 -5.64 -8.77 -11.32
CA GLU A 383 -6.90 -9.47 -11.11
C GLU A 383 -6.76 -10.36 -9.87
N ILE A 384 -7.67 -10.20 -8.92
CA ILE A 384 -7.59 -10.82 -7.60
C ILE A 384 -8.94 -11.42 -7.24
N ALA A 385 -8.93 -12.70 -6.91
CA ALA A 385 -10.08 -13.45 -6.44
C ALA A 385 -9.96 -13.76 -4.94
N SER A 386 -11.06 -13.60 -4.21
CA SER A 386 -11.11 -13.82 -2.76
C SER A 386 -12.35 -14.61 -2.36
N LEU A 387 -12.18 -15.48 -1.36
CA LEU A 387 -13.28 -16.18 -0.69
C LEU A 387 -14.10 -15.28 0.24
N ASN A 388 -13.57 -14.11 0.61
CA ASN A 388 -14.26 -13.11 1.42
C ASN A 388 -14.44 -11.81 0.62
N PRO A 389 -15.56 -11.09 0.77
CA PRO A 389 -15.70 -9.75 0.19
C PRO A 389 -14.59 -8.82 0.65
N LEU A 390 -13.97 -8.10 -0.29
CA LEU A 390 -12.94 -7.12 0.03
C LEU A 390 -13.57 -5.87 0.67
N LYS A 391 -13.01 -5.47 1.82
CA LYS A 391 -13.43 -4.27 2.56
C LYS A 391 -12.98 -3.00 1.84
N ASP A 392 -13.63 -1.87 2.13
CA ASP A 392 -13.37 -0.60 1.45
C ASP A 392 -11.92 -0.12 1.57
N TYR A 393 -11.30 -0.27 2.74
CA TYR A 393 -9.90 0.10 2.93
C TYR A 393 -8.92 -0.80 2.15
N GLN A 394 -9.27 -2.06 1.90
CA GLN A 394 -8.46 -2.97 1.06
C GLN A 394 -8.51 -2.56 -0.42
N LYS A 395 -9.68 -2.12 -0.89
CA LYS A 395 -9.83 -1.56 -2.24
C LYS A 395 -9.07 -0.25 -2.40
N LYS A 396 -9.17 0.66 -1.42
CA LYS A 396 -8.36 1.90 -1.38
C LYS A 396 -6.85 1.62 -1.36
N PHE A 397 -6.41 0.58 -0.66
CA PHE A 397 -5.02 0.14 -0.68
C PHE A 397 -4.58 -0.28 -2.09
N LEU A 398 -5.38 -1.10 -2.79
CA LEU A 398 -5.11 -1.50 -4.17
C LEU A 398 -5.03 -0.29 -5.11
N ASP A 399 -5.96 0.65 -4.99
CA ASP A 399 -5.96 1.88 -5.79
C ASP A 399 -4.68 2.68 -5.57
N LYS A 400 -4.23 2.88 -4.32
CA LYS A 400 -2.99 3.62 -4.03
C LYS A 400 -1.75 2.91 -4.55
N VAL A 401 -1.62 1.61 -4.30
CA VAL A 401 -0.43 0.88 -4.73
C VAL A 401 -0.39 0.63 -6.24
N SER A 402 -1.55 0.71 -6.92
CA SER A 402 -1.62 0.59 -8.37
C SER A 402 -0.76 1.63 -9.09
N GLU A 403 -0.70 2.85 -8.56
CA GLU A 403 0.08 3.96 -9.09
C GLU A 403 1.58 3.72 -8.88
N ASP A 404 2.00 3.35 -7.66
CA ASP A 404 3.40 3.03 -7.34
C ASP A 404 3.93 1.86 -8.17
N ILE A 405 3.12 0.82 -8.35
CA ILE A 405 3.45 -0.32 -9.21
C ILE A 405 3.58 0.17 -10.65
N ALA A 406 2.63 0.96 -11.17
CA ALA A 406 2.65 1.45 -12.53
C ALA A 406 3.90 2.28 -12.85
N ILE A 407 4.29 3.21 -11.98
CA ILE A 407 5.51 4.02 -12.13
C ILE A 407 6.75 3.13 -12.17
N THR A 408 6.81 2.14 -11.26
CA THR A 408 7.94 1.21 -11.21
C THR A 408 8.00 0.36 -12.48
N LEU A 409 6.87 -0.16 -12.96
CA LEU A 409 6.80 -0.94 -14.20
C LEU A 409 7.30 -0.16 -15.41
N ILE A 410 6.94 1.13 -15.53
CA ILE A 410 7.45 1.99 -16.60
C ILE A 410 8.98 2.05 -16.55
N SER A 411 9.54 2.26 -15.35
CA SER A 411 10.99 2.31 -15.15
C SER A 411 11.68 0.98 -15.48
N VAL A 412 11.14 -0.15 -15.00
CA VAL A 412 11.70 -1.49 -15.28
C VAL A 412 11.65 -1.80 -16.77
N LYS A 413 10.53 -1.51 -17.44
CA LYS A 413 10.37 -1.73 -18.89
C LYS A 413 11.33 -0.87 -19.70
N ALA A 414 11.50 0.40 -19.33
CA ALA A 414 12.46 1.29 -19.97
C ALA A 414 13.91 0.81 -19.78
N ASN A 415 14.26 0.28 -18.59
CA ASN A 415 15.57 -0.29 -18.32
C ASN A 415 15.83 -1.58 -19.10
N GLU A 416 14.85 -2.47 -19.21
CA GLU A 416 14.95 -3.70 -20.01
C GLU A 416 15.14 -3.37 -21.51
N GLU A 417 14.39 -2.40 -22.04
CA GLU A 417 14.53 -1.94 -23.42
C GLU A 417 15.89 -1.29 -23.67
N THR A 418 16.35 -0.43 -22.76
CA THR A 418 17.68 0.19 -22.82
C THR A 418 18.79 -0.87 -22.81
N LYS A 419 18.67 -1.90 -21.96
CA LYS A 419 19.63 -3.01 -21.89
C LYS A 419 19.66 -3.81 -23.19
N LYS A 420 18.50 -4.07 -23.80
CA LYS A 420 18.38 -4.78 -25.07
C LYS A 420 19.02 -3.98 -26.22
N LEU A 421 18.72 -2.69 -26.31
CA LEU A 421 19.29 -1.79 -27.32
C LEU A 421 20.81 -1.63 -27.15
N TYR A 422 21.28 -1.55 -25.91
CA TYR A 422 22.71 -1.51 -25.61
C TYR A 422 23.42 -2.78 -26.10
N GLU A 423 22.87 -3.96 -25.81
CA GLU A 423 23.46 -5.23 -26.25
C GLU A 423 23.48 -5.35 -27.78
N GLN A 424 22.40 -4.93 -28.46
CA GLN A 424 22.34 -4.87 -29.93
C GLN A 424 23.40 -3.92 -30.50
N SER A 425 23.54 -2.72 -29.91
CA SER A 425 24.56 -1.75 -30.30
C SER A 425 25.97 -2.31 -30.10
N ARG A 426 26.23 -3.05 -29.01
CA ARG A 426 27.51 -3.70 -28.75
C ARG A 426 27.85 -4.72 -29.83
N ILE A 427 26.91 -5.61 -30.17
CA ILE A 427 27.09 -6.63 -31.21
C ILE A 427 27.40 -5.97 -32.56
N VAL A 428 26.62 -4.95 -32.95
CA VAL A 428 26.85 -4.21 -34.21
C VAL A 428 28.23 -3.53 -34.22
N THR A 429 28.67 -3.00 -33.08
CA THR A 429 29.99 -2.37 -32.95
C THR A 429 31.11 -3.40 -33.11
N GLU A 430 30.97 -4.58 -32.49
CA GLU A 430 31.93 -5.69 -32.64
C GLU A 430 31.99 -6.18 -34.10
N GLU A 431 30.85 -6.32 -34.79
CA GLU A 431 30.81 -6.69 -36.22
C GLU A 431 31.46 -5.62 -37.11
N LEU A 432 31.24 -4.34 -36.82
CA LEU A 432 31.87 -3.23 -37.56
C LEU A 432 33.39 -3.22 -37.39
N GLN A 433 33.89 -3.43 -36.17
CA GLN A 433 35.34 -3.51 -35.92
C GLN A 433 35.98 -4.69 -36.66
N ALA A 434 35.32 -5.85 -36.67
CA ALA A 434 35.78 -7.01 -37.43
C ALA A 434 35.84 -6.71 -38.94
N ARG A 435 34.80 -6.07 -39.49
CA ARG A 435 34.78 -5.64 -40.91
C ARG A 435 35.82 -4.58 -41.24
N GLU A 436 36.07 -3.63 -40.33
CA GLU A 436 37.10 -2.61 -40.52
C GLU A 436 38.50 -3.23 -40.60
N GLU A 437 38.82 -4.19 -39.72
CA GLU A 437 40.10 -4.90 -39.74
C GLU A 437 40.25 -5.76 -41.01
N GLU A 438 39.19 -6.48 -41.42
CA GLU A 438 39.17 -7.23 -42.69
C GLU A 438 39.40 -6.29 -43.89
N MET A 439 38.75 -5.12 -43.89
CA MET A 439 38.95 -4.12 -44.94
C MET A 439 40.37 -3.57 -44.93
N ARG A 440 40.96 -3.30 -43.75
CA ARG A 440 42.35 -2.84 -43.64
C ARG A 440 43.32 -3.86 -44.22
N GLN A 441 43.13 -5.15 -43.88
CA GLN A 441 43.94 -6.24 -44.45
C GLN A 441 43.80 -6.33 -45.97
N ASN A 442 42.59 -6.25 -46.51
CA ASN A 442 42.36 -6.23 -47.95
C ASN A 442 43.03 -5.04 -48.64
N VAL A 443 43.03 -3.85 -48.01
CA VAL A 443 43.73 -2.66 -48.53
C VAL A 443 45.25 -2.85 -48.49
N GLU A 444 45.80 -3.41 -47.41
CA GLU A 444 47.23 -3.72 -47.30
C GLU A 444 47.68 -4.75 -48.36
N GLU A 445 46.90 -5.81 -48.59
CA GLU A 445 47.17 -6.83 -49.61
C GLU A 445 47.07 -6.26 -51.04
N LEU A 446 46.06 -5.42 -51.31
CA LEU A 446 45.94 -4.70 -52.58
C LEU A 446 47.14 -3.78 -52.83
N ALA A 447 47.59 -3.04 -51.82
CA ALA A 447 48.76 -2.16 -51.94
C ALA A 447 50.04 -2.97 -52.21
N ALA A 448 50.24 -4.10 -51.52
CA ALA A 448 51.36 -5.00 -51.77
C ALA A 448 51.33 -5.59 -53.19
N THR A 449 50.16 -6.03 -53.65
CA THR A 449 49.95 -6.57 -55.00
C THR A 449 50.23 -5.51 -56.08
N GLN A 450 49.76 -4.27 -55.88
CA GLN A 450 50.04 -3.16 -56.80
C GLN A 450 51.54 -2.85 -56.90
N GLU A 451 52.26 -2.83 -55.77
CA GLU A 451 53.70 -2.57 -55.78
C GLU A 451 54.48 -3.72 -56.45
N GLU A 452 54.07 -4.97 -56.24
CA GLU A 452 54.66 -6.12 -56.93
C GLU A 452 54.41 -6.09 -58.45
N MET A 453 53.18 -5.75 -58.87
CA MET A 453 52.86 -5.54 -60.28
C MET A 453 53.72 -4.43 -60.89
N ARG A 454 53.87 -3.29 -60.20
CA ARG A 454 54.67 -2.15 -60.67
C ARG A 454 56.15 -2.54 -60.84
N LYS A 455 56.71 -3.29 -59.89
CA LYS A 455 58.08 -3.83 -59.97
C LYS A 455 58.24 -4.80 -61.14
N THR A 456 57.27 -5.69 -61.34
CA THR A 456 57.28 -6.66 -62.44
C THR A 456 57.20 -5.94 -63.80
N GLN A 457 56.34 -4.93 -63.91
CA GLN A 457 56.18 -4.14 -65.13
C GLN A 457 57.44 -3.33 -65.47
N THR A 458 58.03 -2.65 -64.47
CA THR A 458 59.30 -1.94 -64.67
C THR A 458 60.45 -2.89 -65.02
N HIS A 459 60.51 -4.07 -64.40
CA HIS A 459 61.52 -5.08 -64.73
C HIS A 459 61.35 -5.62 -66.16
N LEU A 460 60.11 -5.86 -66.59
CA LEU A 460 59.80 -6.30 -67.94
C LEU A 460 60.20 -5.24 -68.98
N GLU A 461 59.86 -3.98 -68.72
CA GLU A 461 60.23 -2.85 -69.58
C GLU A 461 61.75 -2.69 -69.70
N GLN A 462 62.48 -2.77 -68.57
CA GLN A 462 63.94 -2.75 -68.56
C GLN A 462 64.54 -3.92 -69.33
N THR A 463 63.97 -5.12 -69.21
CA THR A 463 64.44 -6.32 -69.92
C THR A 463 64.23 -6.17 -71.43
N LYS A 464 63.07 -5.63 -71.84
CA LYS A 464 62.77 -5.34 -73.24
C LYS A 464 63.76 -4.33 -73.84
N LEU A 465 63.98 -3.19 -73.18
CA LEU A 465 64.92 -2.16 -73.66
C LEU A 465 66.36 -2.69 -73.77
N LYS A 466 66.80 -3.51 -72.80
CA LYS A 466 68.13 -4.15 -72.87
C LYS A 466 68.25 -5.11 -74.06
N SER A 467 67.21 -5.90 -74.34
CA SER A 467 67.18 -6.82 -75.48
C SER A 467 67.23 -6.07 -76.81
N GLU A 468 66.41 -5.02 -76.96
CA GLU A 468 66.40 -4.16 -78.15
C GLU A 468 67.77 -3.51 -78.39
N ALA A 469 68.38 -2.94 -77.35
CA ALA A 469 69.71 -2.33 -77.45
C ALA A 469 70.80 -3.33 -77.88
N PHE A 470 70.72 -4.59 -77.41
CA PHE A 470 71.65 -5.64 -77.81
C PHE A 470 71.51 -6.02 -79.29
N ILE A 471 70.27 -6.09 -79.79
CA ILE A 471 69.97 -6.41 -81.20
C ILE A 471 70.40 -5.25 -82.11
N GLU A 472 70.05 -4.01 -81.76
CA GLU A 472 70.36 -2.80 -82.53
C GLU A 472 71.87 -2.46 -82.53
N GLY A 473 72.58 -2.74 -81.43
CA GLY A 473 74.03 -2.53 -81.32
C GLY A 473 74.91 -3.57 -82.02
N SER A 474 74.33 -4.66 -82.56
CA SER A 474 75.09 -5.69 -83.28
C SER A 474 75.68 -5.15 -84.59
N SER A 475 76.96 -5.40 -84.84
CA SER A 475 77.63 -5.04 -86.10
C SER A 475 77.23 -5.89 -87.31
N ASN A 476 76.63 -7.06 -87.06
CA ASN A 476 76.07 -7.90 -88.11
C ASN A 476 74.60 -7.54 -88.34
N ALA A 477 74.14 -7.72 -89.57
CA ALA A 477 72.73 -7.62 -89.89
C ALA A 477 71.98 -8.79 -89.24
N ILE A 478 70.98 -8.49 -88.43
CA ILE A 478 70.10 -9.46 -87.78
C ILE A 478 68.72 -9.22 -88.34
N ILE A 479 68.08 -10.28 -88.82
CA ILE A 479 66.70 -10.25 -89.30
C ILE A 479 65.95 -11.48 -88.82
N SER A 480 64.66 -11.34 -88.57
CA SER A 480 63.75 -12.46 -88.47
C SER A 480 62.81 -12.48 -89.67
N PHE A 481 62.35 -13.67 -90.05
CA PHE A 481 61.35 -13.83 -91.07
C PHE A 481 60.44 -15.03 -90.75
N ASN A 482 59.22 -14.98 -91.26
CA ASN A 482 58.21 -16.03 -91.07
C ASN A 482 58.32 -17.17 -92.10
N ASP A 483 57.50 -18.22 -91.98
CA ASP A 483 57.50 -19.37 -92.91
C ASP A 483 57.35 -19.00 -94.41
N GLY A 484 56.76 -17.83 -94.71
CA GLY A 484 56.60 -17.33 -96.07
C GLY A 484 57.84 -16.58 -96.62
N GLY A 485 58.90 -16.44 -95.82
CA GLY A 485 60.08 -15.67 -96.18
C GLY A 485 59.94 -14.16 -95.96
N LEU A 486 58.85 -13.67 -95.39
CA LEU A 486 58.65 -12.23 -95.17
C LEU A 486 59.39 -11.79 -93.91
N ILE A 487 60.24 -10.77 -94.03
CA ILE A 487 60.99 -10.21 -92.91
C ILE A 487 60.04 -9.42 -92.00
N ASP A 488 60.08 -9.68 -90.70
CA ASP A 488 59.21 -9.05 -89.69
C ASP A 488 59.97 -8.26 -88.62
N GLU A 489 61.19 -8.65 -88.26
CA GLU A 489 62.10 -7.83 -87.45
C GLU A 489 63.48 -7.72 -88.10
N TYR A 490 64.15 -6.61 -87.83
CA TYR A 490 65.49 -6.32 -88.33
C TYR A 490 66.18 -5.29 -87.45
N ASN A 491 67.51 -5.35 -87.43
CA ASN A 491 68.32 -4.34 -86.73
C ASN A 491 68.85 -3.26 -87.68
N GLN A 492 69.45 -2.20 -87.12
CA GLN A 492 70.02 -1.10 -87.88
C GLN A 492 71.13 -1.56 -88.85
N SER A 493 71.91 -2.57 -88.47
CA SER A 493 72.98 -3.10 -89.33
C SER A 493 72.44 -3.77 -90.59
N PHE A 494 71.24 -4.35 -90.56
CA PHE A 494 70.57 -4.84 -91.76
C PHE A 494 70.26 -3.72 -92.75
N LEU A 495 69.66 -2.63 -92.26
CA LEU A 495 69.33 -1.45 -93.07
C LEU A 495 70.61 -0.86 -93.69
N ASN A 496 71.65 -0.68 -92.89
CA ASN A 496 72.94 -0.16 -93.35
C ASN A 496 73.64 -1.09 -94.36
N MET A 497 73.61 -2.40 -94.12
CA MET A 497 74.30 -3.41 -94.95
C MET A 497 73.64 -3.56 -96.32
N PHE A 498 72.31 -3.57 -96.37
CA PHE A 498 71.55 -3.80 -97.60
C PHE A 498 71.01 -2.53 -98.26
N GLY A 499 71.14 -1.38 -97.59
CA GLY A 499 70.81 -0.06 -98.11
C GLY A 499 69.33 0.30 -98.04
N TYR A 500 68.56 -0.33 -97.15
CA TYR A 500 67.13 -0.05 -96.95
C TYR A 500 66.94 1.07 -95.92
N GLU A 501 65.90 1.88 -96.11
CA GLU A 501 65.47 2.86 -95.10
C GLU A 501 64.55 2.21 -94.06
N ARG A 502 64.50 2.77 -92.85
CA ARG A 502 63.68 2.25 -91.76
C ARG A 502 62.20 2.60 -92.04
N GLU A 503 61.41 1.60 -92.37
CA GLU A 503 59.94 1.70 -92.42
C GLU A 503 59.31 0.89 -91.29
N GLU A 504 58.05 1.16 -90.92
CA GLU A 504 57.33 0.40 -89.88
C GLU A 504 57.06 -1.06 -90.28
N LYS A 505 56.96 -1.34 -91.59
CA LYS A 505 56.69 -2.67 -92.14
C LYS A 505 57.39 -2.86 -93.48
N LEU A 506 58.68 -3.22 -93.45
CA LEU A 506 59.38 -3.63 -94.66
C LEU A 506 58.74 -4.90 -95.22
N LYS A 507 58.04 -4.78 -96.36
CA LYS A 507 57.44 -5.93 -97.06
C LYS A 507 58.45 -6.64 -97.97
N ILE A 508 59.62 -6.92 -97.42
CA ILE A 508 60.71 -7.52 -98.17
C ILE A 508 60.76 -8.99 -97.86
N ASN A 509 60.80 -9.79 -98.92
CA ASN A 509 61.01 -11.22 -98.80
C ASN A 509 62.52 -11.51 -98.74
N ILE A 510 62.93 -12.43 -97.87
CA ILE A 510 64.31 -12.85 -97.64
C ILE A 510 65.04 -13.21 -98.94
N VAL A 511 64.35 -13.81 -99.92
CA VAL A 511 64.92 -14.16 -101.25
C VAL A 511 65.32 -12.93 -102.06
N SER A 512 64.69 -11.78 -101.82
CA SER A 512 65.07 -10.52 -102.49
C SER A 512 66.47 -10.05 -102.06
N ILE A 513 66.89 -10.45 -100.87
CA ILE A 513 68.13 -10.06 -100.22
C ILE A 513 69.18 -11.16 -100.33
N LEU A 514 68.75 -12.42 -100.23
CA LEU A 514 69.58 -13.62 -100.38
C LEU A 514 68.98 -14.48 -101.51
N PRO A 515 69.23 -14.18 -102.80
CA PRO A 515 68.59 -14.89 -103.91
C PRO A 515 68.89 -16.38 -103.98
N GLU A 516 69.98 -16.81 -103.36
CA GLU A 516 70.43 -18.21 -103.30
C GLU A 516 69.73 -19.02 -102.18
N ILE A 517 68.93 -18.38 -101.32
CA ILE A 517 68.20 -19.06 -100.25
C ILE A 517 66.93 -19.72 -100.80
N ASN A 518 66.70 -20.99 -100.44
CA ASN A 518 65.45 -21.67 -100.77
C ASN A 518 64.51 -21.67 -99.55
N ILE A 519 63.42 -20.89 -99.62
CA ILE A 519 62.43 -20.78 -98.53
C ILE A 519 61.68 -22.10 -98.29
N PHE A 520 61.57 -22.97 -99.29
CA PHE A 520 60.91 -24.27 -99.12
C PHE A 520 61.79 -25.33 -98.45
N ASP A 521 63.09 -25.05 -98.28
CA ASP A 521 64.06 -25.94 -97.61
C ASP A 521 65.04 -25.14 -96.74
N VAL A 522 64.52 -24.22 -95.93
CA VAL A 522 65.32 -23.36 -95.03
C VAL A 522 66.10 -24.20 -94.01
N ASN A 523 65.57 -25.37 -93.64
CA ASN A 523 66.19 -26.27 -92.67
C ASN A 523 67.61 -26.71 -93.07
N LYS A 524 67.91 -26.78 -94.37
CA LYS A 524 69.25 -27.08 -94.89
C LYS A 524 70.31 -26.05 -94.46
N TYR A 525 69.89 -24.82 -94.19
CA TYR A 525 70.75 -23.69 -93.88
C TYR A 525 70.92 -23.45 -92.36
N ILE A 526 70.20 -24.22 -91.53
CA ILE A 526 70.24 -24.09 -90.06
C ILE A 526 71.64 -24.44 -89.51
N LYS A 527 72.15 -23.61 -88.60
CA LYS A 527 73.41 -23.80 -87.85
C LYS A 527 74.68 -23.97 -88.71
N LYS A 528 74.63 -23.67 -90.00
CA LYS A 528 75.79 -23.65 -90.90
C LYS A 528 76.16 -22.21 -91.23
N GLY A 529 77.45 -21.89 -91.16
CA GLY A 529 77.97 -20.63 -91.71
C GLY A 529 78.04 -20.75 -93.22
N ILE A 530 76.98 -20.33 -93.91
CA ILE A 530 76.86 -20.50 -95.37
C ILE A 530 77.29 -19.22 -96.06
N TYR A 531 78.15 -19.38 -97.06
CA TYR A 531 78.62 -18.30 -97.91
C TYR A 531 77.72 -18.18 -99.12
N MET A 532 77.20 -16.99 -99.39
CA MET A 532 76.35 -16.71 -100.55
C MET A 532 76.45 -15.23 -100.94
N GLN A 533 75.88 -14.86 -102.09
CA GLN A 533 75.77 -13.46 -102.47
C GLN A 533 74.48 -12.85 -101.94
N GLY A 534 74.63 -11.77 -101.18
CA GLY A 534 73.55 -10.89 -100.78
C GLY A 534 73.34 -9.79 -101.82
N LYS A 535 72.10 -9.46 -102.14
CA LYS A 535 71.74 -8.40 -103.07
C LYS A 535 71.26 -7.17 -102.30
N LYS A 536 71.93 -6.04 -102.49
CA LYS A 536 71.53 -4.72 -101.95
C LYS A 536 70.32 -4.18 -102.69
N GLN A 537 69.61 -3.22 -102.09
CA GLN A 537 68.49 -2.52 -102.73
C GLN A 537 68.90 -1.84 -104.05
N SER A 538 70.13 -1.32 -104.12
CA SER A 538 70.72 -0.74 -105.34
C SER A 538 70.96 -1.74 -106.48
N GLY A 539 70.79 -3.05 -106.23
CA GLY A 539 71.09 -4.13 -107.16
C GLY A 539 72.53 -4.64 -107.11
N GLN A 540 73.41 -4.00 -106.32
CA GLN A 540 74.79 -4.46 -106.11
C GLN A 540 74.84 -5.74 -105.27
N PHE A 541 75.71 -6.68 -105.63
CA PHE A 541 75.96 -7.88 -104.84
C PHE A 541 77.09 -7.66 -103.83
N ILE A 542 76.90 -8.19 -102.62
CA ILE A 542 77.90 -8.29 -101.55
C ILE A 542 78.08 -9.75 -101.16
N ASP A 543 79.30 -10.13 -100.83
CA ASP A 543 79.55 -11.47 -100.31
C ASP A 543 79.19 -11.51 -98.83
N VAL A 544 78.30 -12.43 -98.46
CA VAL A 544 77.83 -12.57 -97.08
C VAL A 544 78.04 -13.98 -96.55
N ARG A 545 78.32 -14.08 -95.25
CA ARG A 545 78.19 -15.32 -94.51
C ARG A 545 76.94 -15.23 -93.64
N ILE A 546 76.04 -16.19 -93.78
CA ILE A 546 74.81 -16.27 -93.00
C ILE A 546 74.86 -17.38 -91.95
N TYR A 547 74.19 -17.15 -90.84
CA TYR A 547 73.88 -18.16 -89.83
C TYR A 547 72.39 -18.10 -89.55
N LEU A 548 71.69 -19.19 -89.81
CA LEU A 548 70.26 -19.28 -89.63
C LEU A 548 69.94 -20.17 -88.43
N ASN A 549 69.06 -19.67 -87.56
CA ASN A 549 68.48 -20.43 -86.46
C ASN A 549 66.95 -20.40 -86.58
N LYS A 550 66.31 -21.48 -86.14
CA LYS A 550 64.86 -21.59 -86.06
C LYS A 550 64.46 -21.60 -84.59
N THR A 551 63.45 -20.82 -84.23
CA THR A 551 62.85 -20.81 -82.89
C THR A 551 61.32 -20.76 -83.01
N GLU A 552 60.62 -21.27 -82.01
CA GLU A 552 59.16 -21.18 -81.93
C GLU A 552 58.77 -20.08 -80.92
N ILE A 553 57.94 -19.13 -81.34
CA ILE A 553 57.39 -18.10 -80.46
C ILE A 553 55.88 -18.05 -80.66
N ALA A 554 55.12 -18.22 -79.56
CA ALA A 554 53.65 -18.22 -79.57
C ALA A 554 53.02 -19.19 -80.60
N GLY A 555 53.60 -20.39 -80.76
CA GLY A 555 53.09 -21.41 -81.67
C GLY A 555 53.42 -21.20 -83.15
N LYS A 556 54.27 -20.23 -83.48
CA LYS A 556 54.72 -19.94 -84.85
C LYS A 556 56.23 -20.11 -84.97
N ASP A 557 56.65 -20.70 -86.07
CA ASP A 557 58.05 -20.81 -86.43
C ASP A 557 58.58 -19.44 -86.89
N ILE A 558 59.67 -19.00 -86.25
CA ILE A 558 60.38 -17.77 -86.58
C ILE A 558 61.83 -18.14 -86.92
N TYR A 559 62.29 -17.66 -88.06
CA TYR A 559 63.65 -17.90 -88.54
C TYR A 559 64.50 -16.66 -88.33
N LEU A 560 65.51 -16.78 -87.48
CA LEU A 560 66.47 -15.71 -87.19
C LEU A 560 67.72 -15.90 -88.04
N VAL A 561 68.08 -14.88 -88.83
CA VAL A 561 69.27 -14.89 -89.68
C VAL A 561 70.24 -13.82 -89.21
N TYR A 562 71.46 -14.25 -88.93
CA TYR A 562 72.60 -13.38 -88.77
C TYR A 562 73.36 -13.34 -90.08
N ILE A 563 73.52 -12.16 -90.66
CA ILE A 563 74.22 -11.92 -91.91
C ILE A 563 75.45 -11.06 -91.61
N ARG A 564 76.62 -11.59 -91.98
CA ARG A 564 77.89 -10.88 -91.86
C ARG A 564 78.42 -10.58 -93.26
N ASP A 565 78.78 -9.32 -93.51
CA ASP A 565 79.51 -8.93 -94.72
C ASP A 565 80.95 -9.43 -94.63
N ILE A 566 81.37 -10.20 -95.63
CA ILE A 566 82.70 -10.79 -95.75
C ILE A 566 83.43 -10.31 -97.00
N SER A 567 82.92 -9.27 -97.66
CA SER A 567 83.46 -8.78 -98.93
C SER A 567 84.92 -8.32 -98.80
N GLU A 568 85.27 -7.65 -97.69
CA GLU A 568 86.65 -7.28 -97.32
C GLU A 568 87.55 -8.52 -97.11
N GLU A 569 87.02 -9.54 -96.44
CA GLU A 569 87.74 -10.78 -96.12
C GLU A 569 88.04 -11.57 -97.41
N LYS A 570 87.04 -11.72 -98.29
CA LYS A 570 87.22 -12.34 -99.61
C LYS A 570 88.15 -11.53 -100.52
N ARG A 571 88.13 -10.19 -100.47
CA ARG A 571 89.08 -9.38 -101.26
C ARG A 571 90.52 -9.63 -100.81
N LYS A 572 90.76 -9.65 -99.50
CA LYS A 572 92.09 -9.97 -98.94
C LYS A 572 92.51 -11.39 -99.28
N GLU A 573 91.61 -12.37 -99.18
CA GLU A 573 91.89 -13.76 -99.55
C GLU A 573 92.26 -13.89 -101.04
N ASN A 574 91.52 -13.23 -101.93
CA ASN A 574 91.82 -13.21 -103.36
C ASN A 574 93.15 -12.49 -103.67
N GLU A 575 93.48 -11.40 -102.95
CA GLU A 575 94.79 -10.74 -103.05
C GLU A 575 95.92 -11.69 -102.60
N TYR A 576 95.73 -12.44 -101.51
CA TYR A 576 96.67 -13.46 -101.06
C TYR A 576 96.84 -14.59 -102.08
N ILE A 577 95.74 -15.11 -102.65
CA ILE A 577 95.77 -16.16 -103.69
C ILE A 577 96.49 -15.65 -104.95
N LEU A 578 96.24 -14.41 -105.39
CA LEU A 578 96.97 -13.81 -106.50
C LEU A 578 98.47 -13.71 -106.20
N LYS A 579 98.83 -13.32 -104.98
CA LYS A 579 100.23 -13.17 -104.54
C LYS A 579 100.94 -14.52 -104.49
N ILE A 580 100.26 -15.58 -104.03
CA ILE A 580 100.74 -16.97 -104.07
C ILE A 580 100.95 -17.42 -105.53
N ASN A 581 99.97 -17.23 -106.41
CA ASN A 581 100.08 -17.60 -107.82
C ASN A 581 101.19 -16.84 -108.56
N THR A 582 101.49 -15.61 -108.14
CA THR A 582 102.60 -14.80 -108.70
C THR A 582 103.95 -15.36 -108.25
N LEU A 583 104.09 -15.70 -106.96
CA LEU A 583 105.29 -16.33 -106.40
C LEU A 583 105.54 -17.73 -107.01
N GLU A 584 104.50 -18.52 -107.28
CA GLU A 584 104.64 -19.82 -107.96
C GLU A 584 105.15 -19.67 -109.40
N LYS A 585 104.74 -18.62 -110.13
CA LYS A 585 105.28 -18.31 -111.46
C LYS A 585 106.77 -17.90 -111.42
N GLU A 586 107.20 -17.16 -110.41
CA GLU A 586 108.62 -16.81 -110.21
C GLU A 586 109.47 -18.05 -109.87
N ILE A 587 108.94 -18.98 -109.07
CA ILE A 587 109.59 -20.27 -108.77
C ILE A 587 109.70 -21.17 -110.01
N GLN A 588 108.71 -21.13 -110.91
CA GLN A 588 108.74 -21.90 -112.17
C GLN A 588 109.78 -21.36 -113.16
N GLN A 589 110.07 -20.05 -113.14
CA GLN A 589 111.12 -19.43 -113.98
C GLN A 589 112.54 -19.67 -113.44
N LEU A 590 112.71 -19.82 -112.12
CA LEU A 590 113.98 -20.16 -111.48
C LEU A 590 114.36 -21.66 -111.57
N LYS A 591 113.47 -22.52 -112.07
CA LYS A 591 113.75 -23.96 -112.32
C LYS A 591 114.21 -24.27 -113.75
N ASN A 592 114.24 -23.28 -114.65
CA ASN A 592 114.70 -23.41 -116.04
C ASN A 592 116.02 -22.65 -116.33
N VAL A 593 116.79 -22.37 -115.28
CA VAL A 593 118.22 -21.98 -115.28
C VAL A 593 118.89 -22.82 -114.20
#